data_AF-A0A5B0M3U3-F1
#
_entry.id   AF-A0A5B0M3U3-F1
#
_cell.length_a   1.000
_cell.length_b   1.000
_cell.length_c   1.000
_cell.angle_alpha   90.00
_cell.angle_beta   90.00
_cell.angle_gamma   90.00
#
_symmetry.space_group_name_H-M   'P 1'
#
loop_
_entity.id
_entity.type
_entity.pdbx_description
1 polymer ?
#
loop_
_entity_poly.entity_id
_entity_poly.type
_entity_poly.pdbx_seq_one_letter_code
_entity_poly.pdbx_strand_id
1 'polypeptide(L)'
;MVFVQYDSQIKALVVRWLLARRSIADINDDLDFKIHRKTMNRWMSLYIRTRDVVRDPSTYEDRGRPLAICNEQAQHTAKFKKLL
;
A
#
# COMPACT_ATOMS: atom_id res chain seq x y z
N MET A 1 1.70 0.44 15.01
CA MET A 1 1.03 1.19 13.92
C MET A 1 -0.05 0.31 13.34
N VAL A 2 -1.31 0.76 13.38
CA VAL A 2 -2.44 0.04 12.78
C VAL A 2 -2.31 0.10 11.26
N PHE A 3 -2.75 -0.94 10.56
CA PHE A 3 -2.81 -0.94 9.11
C PHE A 3 -3.88 0.05 8.64
N VAL A 4 -3.48 1.07 7.87
CA VAL A 4 -4.39 2.03 7.23
C VAL A 4 -4.29 1.84 5.73
N GLN A 5 -5.43 1.61 5.09
CA GLN A 5 -5.51 1.51 3.64
C GLN A 5 -5.60 2.92 3.03
N TYR A 6 -4.51 3.36 2.42
CA TYR A 6 -4.48 4.60 1.63
C TYR A 6 -4.79 4.30 0.17
N ASP A 7 -5.51 5.22 -0.46
CA ASP A 7 -5.76 5.22 -1.89
C ASP A 7 -4.44 5.27 -2.70
N SER A 8 -4.42 4.62 -3.86
CA SER A 8 -3.22 4.56 -4.71
C SER A 8 -2.80 5.93 -5.25
N GLN A 9 -3.74 6.83 -5.53
CA GLN A 9 -3.47 8.19 -6.00
C GLN A 9 -2.79 9.02 -4.92
N ILE A 10 -3.20 8.87 -3.65
CA ILE A 10 -2.54 9.52 -2.51
C ILE A 10 -1.09 9.04 -2.39
N LYS A 11 -0.85 7.72 -2.51
CA LYS A 11 0.52 7.18 -2.48
C LYS A 11 1.38 7.77 -3.61
N ALA A 12 0.83 7.85 -4.82
CA ALA A 12 1.51 8.43 -5.98
C ALA A 12 1.82 9.92 -5.78
N LEU A 13 0.87 10.68 -5.26
CA LEU A 13 1.03 12.10 -4.99
C LEU A 13 2.14 12.35 -3.96
N VAL A 14 2.12 11.62 -2.84
CA VAL A 14 3.13 11.73 -1.78
C VAL A 14 4.52 11.37 -2.31
N VAL A 15 4.66 10.29 -3.08
CA VAL A 15 5.96 9.92 -3.68
C VAL A 15 6.46 10.99 -4.66
N ARG A 16 5.58 11.57 -5.49
CA ARG A 16 5.94 12.69 -6.38
C ARG A 16 6.44 13.90 -5.61
N TRP A 17 5.79 14.26 -4.50
CA TRP A 17 6.22 15.38 -3.66
C TRP A 17 7.53 15.10 -2.91
N LEU A 18 7.74 13.87 -2.45
CA LEU A 18 9.02 13.45 -1.86
C LEU A 18 10.17 13.52 -2.89
N LEU A 19 9.93 13.12 -4.13
CA LEU A 19 10.89 13.27 -5.24
C LEU A 19 11.22 14.74 -5.54
N ALA A 20 10.22 15.62 -5.41
CA ALA A 20 10.39 17.07 -5.51
C ALA A 20 11.10 17.71 -4.29
N ARG A 21 11.62 16.88 -3.36
CA ARG A 21 12.32 17.31 -2.14
C ARG A 21 11.48 18.15 -1.18
N ARG A 22 10.15 18.01 -1.23
CA ARG A 22 9.27 18.62 -0.21
C ARG A 22 9.47 17.94 1.14
N SER A 23 9.31 18.70 2.22
CA SER A 23 9.40 18.14 3.56
C SER A 23 8.15 17.34 3.92
N ILE A 24 8.29 16.42 4.87
CA ILE A 24 7.16 15.62 5.36
C ILE A 24 6.12 16.50 6.09
N ALA A 25 6.57 17.63 6.68
CA ALA A 25 5.67 18.58 7.32
C ALA A 25 4.79 19.25 6.27
N ASP A 26 5.40 19.84 5.24
CA ASP A 26 4.68 20.50 4.15
C ASP A 26 3.70 19.55 3.44
N ILE A 27 4.10 18.30 3.22
CA ILE A 27 3.23 17.29 2.62
C ILE A 27 2.01 17.00 3.52
N ASN A 28 2.19 16.95 4.83
CA ASN A 28 1.09 16.70 5.77
C ASN A 28 0.24 17.95 6.04
N ASP A 29 0.75 19.15 5.78
CA ASP A 29 -0.01 20.40 5.86
C ASP A 29 -0.86 20.59 4.59
N ASP A 30 -0.35 20.16 3.43
CA ASP A 30 -1.09 20.14 2.16
C ASP A 30 -2.12 18.99 2.07
N LEU A 31 -1.99 17.97 2.91
CA LEU A 31 -2.97 16.88 3.04
C LEU A 31 -3.90 17.18 4.22
N ASP A 32 -5.21 16.99 4.05
CA ASP A 32 -6.19 17.10 5.15
C ASP A 32 -6.00 16.03 6.25
N PHE A 33 -4.96 15.20 6.18
CA PHE A 33 -4.65 14.14 7.12
C PHE A 33 -3.15 13.89 7.26
N LYS A 34 -2.76 13.44 8.47
CA LYS A 34 -1.35 13.18 8.81
C LYS A 34 -0.94 11.76 8.46
N ILE A 35 -0.04 11.63 7.49
CA ILE A 35 0.66 10.38 7.19
C ILE A 35 1.96 10.35 7.96
N HIS A 36 2.16 9.27 8.70
CA HIS A 36 3.38 9.08 9.47
C HIS A 36 4.61 8.90 8.55
N ARG A 37 5.75 9.51 8.94
CA ARG A 37 7.04 9.45 8.22
C ARG A 37 7.44 8.05 7.78
N LYS A 38 7.29 7.05 8.65
CA LYS A 38 7.61 5.64 8.34
C LYS A 38 6.82 5.09 7.14
N THR A 39 5.56 5.49 6.99
CA THR A 39 4.70 5.08 5.88
C THR A 39 5.15 5.74 4.57
N MET A 40 5.41 7.05 4.60
CA MET A 40 5.95 7.79 3.46
C MET A 40 7.28 7.21 2.97
N ASN A 41 8.21 6.93 3.90
CA ASN A 41 9.49 6.29 3.59
C ASN A 41 9.28 4.92 2.92
N ARG A 42 8.30 4.14 3.39
CA ARG A 42 8.01 2.82 2.81
C ARG A 42 7.52 2.92 1.36
N TRP A 43 6.69 3.91 1.04
CA TRP A 43 6.24 4.14 -0.33
C TRP A 43 7.38 4.60 -1.23
N MET A 44 8.24 5.49 -0.73
CA MET A 44 9.43 5.93 -1.45
C MET A 44 10.39 4.76 -1.72
N SER A 45 10.68 3.92 -0.72
CA SER A 45 11.51 2.73 -0.90
C SER A 45 10.91 1.73 -1.88
N LEU A 46 9.58 1.56 -1.88
CA LEU A 46 8.90 0.71 -2.85
C LEU A 46 9.09 1.27 -4.27
N TYR A 47 8.82 2.57 -4.46
CA TYR A 47 8.97 3.24 -5.75
C TYR A 47 10.40 3.20 -6.29
N ILE A 48 11.41 3.40 -5.44
CA ILE A 48 12.81 3.30 -5.86
C ILE A 48 13.11 1.89 -6.42
N ARG A 49 12.52 0.86 -5.83
CA ARG A 49 12.77 -0.54 -6.19
C ARG A 49 11.97 -1.02 -7.40
N THR A 50 10.69 -0.64 -7.51
CA THR A 50 9.77 -1.20 -8.51
C THR A 50 9.27 -0.18 -9.52
N ARG A 51 9.58 1.11 -9.34
CA ARG A 51 8.94 2.24 -10.05
C ARG A 51 7.42 2.30 -9.87
N ASP A 52 6.90 1.65 -8.83
CA ASP A 52 5.48 1.64 -8.47
C ASP A 52 5.28 2.03 -7.00
N VAL A 53 4.15 2.67 -6.70
CA VAL A 53 3.71 3.08 -5.36
C VAL A 53 2.66 2.13 -4.78
N VAL A 54 2.06 1.29 -5.64
CA VAL A 54 1.18 0.20 -5.23
C VAL A 54 1.99 -1.07 -5.12
N ARG A 55 1.67 -1.84 -4.09
CA ARG A 55 2.26 -3.16 -3.89
C ARG A 55 1.45 -4.15 -4.72
N ASP A 56 1.84 -4.39 -5.97
CA ASP A 56 1.18 -5.39 -6.82
C ASP A 56 1.60 -6.81 -6.38
N PRO A 57 0.67 -7.62 -5.82
CA PRO A 57 0.96 -9.00 -5.42
C PRO A 57 1.48 -9.87 -6.57
N SER A 58 1.08 -9.58 -7.82
CA SER A 58 1.49 -10.35 -9.00
C SER A 58 2.95 -10.15 -9.40
N THR A 59 3.59 -9.08 -8.90
CA THR A 59 5.01 -8.77 -9.13
C THR A 59 5.94 -9.27 -8.03
N TYR A 60 5.39 -9.91 -6.99
CA TYR A 60 6.22 -10.63 -6.02
C TYR A 60 6.66 -11.94 -6.68
N GLU A 61 7.97 -12.15 -6.81
CA GLU A 61 8.48 -13.53 -6.80
C GLU A 61 7.79 -14.24 -5.64
N ASP A 62 7.25 -15.44 -5.87
CA ASP A 62 6.55 -16.29 -4.90
C ASP A 62 7.42 -16.57 -3.66
N ARG A 63 7.57 -15.56 -2.81
CA ARG A 63 8.25 -15.59 -1.51
C ARG A 63 7.22 -15.51 -0.39
N GLY A 64 6.06 -16.10 -0.63
CA GLY A 64 5.20 -16.60 0.43
C GLY A 64 5.65 -18.02 0.78
N ARG A 65 5.80 -18.31 2.08
CA ARG A 65 5.81 -19.70 2.55
C ARG A 65 4.62 -20.39 1.89
N PRO A 66 4.75 -21.55 1.23
CA PRO A 66 3.60 -22.27 0.72
C PRO A 66 2.68 -22.50 1.92
N LEU A 67 1.58 -21.75 1.95
CA LEU A 67 0.46 -22.08 2.79
C LEU A 67 -0.08 -23.34 2.14
N ALA A 68 0.33 -24.49 2.67
CA ALA A 68 -0.33 -25.77 2.47
C ALA A 68 -1.76 -25.64 3.01
N ILE A 69 -2.58 -24.85 2.35
CA ILE A 69 -4.02 -24.91 2.48
C ILE A 69 -4.39 -26.02 1.50
N CYS A 70 -4.43 -27.22 2.06
CA CYS A 70 -5.15 -28.35 1.50
C CYS A 70 -6.52 -27.86 1.02
N ASN A 71 -6.95 -28.35 -0.14
CA ASN A 71 -8.05 -27.88 -1.00
C ASN A 71 -9.48 -27.83 -0.39
N GLU A 72 -9.67 -27.66 0.93
CA GLU A 72 -10.98 -27.80 1.58
C GLU A 72 -11.55 -26.54 2.25
N GLN A 73 -10.83 -25.40 2.30
CA GLN A 73 -11.32 -24.21 3.02
C GLN A 73 -11.54 -22.96 2.14
N ALA A 74 -11.79 -23.13 0.84
CA ALA A 74 -12.14 -22.03 -0.06
C ALA A 74 -13.63 -21.59 -0.02
N GLN A 75 -14.45 -22.10 0.92
CA GLN A 75 -15.90 -21.84 0.93
C GLN A 75 -16.41 -20.78 1.91
N HIS A 76 -15.58 -20.15 2.76
CA HIS A 76 -16.10 -19.31 3.85
C HIS A 76 -15.82 -17.80 3.79
N THR A 77 -15.37 -17.24 2.66
CA THR A 77 -15.21 -15.76 2.52
C THR A 77 -15.97 -15.13 1.36
N ALA A 78 -16.83 -15.90 0.68
CA ALA A 78 -17.73 -15.42 -0.37
C ALA A 78 -19.12 -15.03 0.17
N LYS A 79 -19.22 -14.24 1.26
CA LYS A 79 -20.53 -13.88 1.84
C LYS A 79 -20.85 -12.41 2.11
N PHE A 80 -20.05 -11.44 1.66
CA PHE A 80 -20.43 -10.03 1.80
C PHE A 80 -20.28 -9.18 0.52
N LYS A 81 -20.56 -9.77 -0.66
CA LYS A 81 -20.77 -8.94 -1.86
C LYS A 81 -21.64 -9.60 -2.94
N LYS A 82 -22.92 -9.81 -2.60
CA LYS A 82 -24.08 -9.95 -3.50
C LYS A 82 -25.28 -9.95 -2.54
N LEU A 83 -26.36 -9.21 -2.68
CA LEU A 83 -26.94 -8.29 -3.65
C LEU A 83 -28.20 -7.80 -2.91
N LEU A 84 -28.57 -6.53 -3.06
CA LEU A 84 -29.92 -5.98 -2.75
C LEU A 84 -30.41 -6.09 -1.29
#